data_AF-A0A920TSH9-F1
#
_entry.id   AF-A0A920TSH9-F1
#
_cell.length_a   1.000
_cell.length_b   1.000
_cell.length_c   1.000
_cell.angle_alpha   90.00
_cell.angle_beta   90.00
_cell.angle_gamma   90.00
#
_symmetry.space_group_name_H-M   'P 1'
#
loop_
_entity.id
_entity.type
_entity.pdbx_description
1 polymer ?
#
loop_
_entity_poly.entity_id
_entity_poly.type
_entity_poly.pdbx_seq_one_letter_code
_entity_poly.pdbx_strand_id
1 'polypeptide(L)' 'MERLLPEELRQRIPEVTTEQMIALRFASDEELPGLVSKALSEGISDRKTLKQAINNWRADHQRI' A
#
# COMPACT_ATOMS: atom_id res chain seq x y z
N MET A 1 4.17 4.19 8.61
CA MET A 1 3.90 3.02 7.74
C MET A 1 4.44 1.73 8.37
N GLU A 2 5.66 1.72 8.91
CA GLU A 2 6.29 0.51 9.47
C GLU A 2 5.52 -0.14 10.63
N ARG A 3 4.94 0.62 11.57
CA ARG A 3 4.22 0.06 12.72
C ARG A 3 2.99 -0.80 12.38
N LEU A 4 2.41 -0.61 11.19
CA LEU A 4 1.16 -1.26 10.77
C LEU A 4 1.39 -2.47 9.87
N LEU A 5 2.62 -2.65 9.39
CA LEU A 5 3.00 -3.77 8.55
C LEU A 5 3.52 -4.93 9.41
N PRO A 6 3.04 -6.16 9.15
CA PRO A 6 3.63 -7.37 9.72
C PRO A 6 5.09 -7.52 9.29
N GLU A 7 5.89 -8.18 10.10
CA GLU A 7 7.35 -8.28 9.95
C GLU A 7 7.78 -8.85 8.59
N GLU A 8 7.00 -9.81 8.07
CA GLU A 8 7.17 -10.40 6.74
C GLU A 8 7.08 -9.36 5.62
N LEU A 9 6.10 -8.45 5.70
CA LEU A 9 5.96 -7.39 4.70
C LEU A 9 7.03 -6.32 4.85
N ARG A 10 7.55 -6.09 6.07
CA ARG A 10 8.65 -5.14 6.30
C ARG A 10 9.94 -5.56 5.59
N GLN A 11 10.24 -6.86 5.59
CA GLN A 11 11.39 -7.42 4.87
C GLN A 11 11.26 -7.22 3.35
N ARG A 12 10.02 -7.20 2.84
CA ARG A 12 9.68 -7.05 1.41
C ARG A 12 9.38 -5.62 0.97
N ILE A 13 9.42 -4.62 1.88
CA ILE A 13 9.34 -3.19 1.53
C ILE A 13 10.27 -2.79 0.38
N PRO A 14 11.55 -3.21 0.31
CA PRO A 14 12.42 -2.86 -0.81
C PRO A 14 11.98 -3.44 -2.16
N GLU A 15 11.10 -4.45 -2.19
CA GLU A 15 10.48 -4.97 -3.42
C GLU A 15 9.30 -4.10 -3.88
N VAL A 16 8.71 -3.30 -2.98
CA VAL A 16 7.59 -2.43 -3.29
C VAL A 16 8.11 -1.23 -4.09
N THR A 17 7.57 -1.04 -5.29
CA THR A 17 7.96 0.08 -6.14
C THR A 17 7.38 1.40 -5.64
N THR A 18 8.03 2.52 -6.00
CA THR A 18 7.58 3.86 -5.64
C THR A 18 6.12 4.14 -6.03
N GLU A 19 5.67 3.62 -7.18
CA GLU A 19 4.28 3.77 -7.62
C GLU A 19 3.28 3.05 -6.73
N GLN A 20 3.60 1.84 -6.28
CA GLN A 20 2.79 1.09 -5.33
C GLN A 20 2.73 1.82 -3.98
N MET A 21 3.86 2.30 -3.46
CA MET A 21 3.91 3.08 -2.21
C MET A 21 3.03 4.34 -2.30
N ILE A 22 3.07 5.04 -3.44
CA ILE A 22 2.23 6.21 -3.70
C ILE A 22 0.74 5.84 -3.66
N ALA A 23 0.33 4.69 -4.17
CA ALA A 23 -1.06 4.25 -4.10
C ALA A 23 -1.46 3.83 -2.68
N LEU A 24 -0.60 3.07 -2.00
CA LEU A 24 -0.81 2.58 -0.63
C LEU A 24 -0.95 3.70 0.41
N ARG A 25 -0.40 4.89 0.14
CA ARG A 25 -0.57 6.05 1.03
C ARG A 25 -2.02 6.51 1.19
N PHE A 26 -2.87 6.20 0.20
CA PHE A 26 -4.30 6.54 0.21
C PHE A 26 -5.13 5.45 0.89
N ALA A 27 -4.54 4.29 1.18
CA ALA A 27 -5.22 3.22 1.89
C ALA A 27 -5.27 3.50 3.39
N SER A 28 -6.36 3.07 4.03
CA SER A 28 -6.44 3.07 5.49
C SER A 28 -5.51 2.03 6.11
N ASP A 29 -5.10 2.25 7.36
CA ASP A 29 -4.12 1.43 8.08
C ASP A 29 -4.53 -0.06 8.18
N GLU A 30 -5.84 -0.33 8.18
CA GLU A 30 -6.43 -1.66 8.29
C GLU A 30 -6.29 -2.48 6.99
N GLU A 31 -6.40 -1.83 5.82
CA GLU A 31 -6.30 -2.48 4.51
C GLU A 31 -4.86 -2.47 3.96
N LEU A 32 -3.97 -1.65 4.53
CA LEU A 32 -2.59 -1.46 4.10
C LEU A 32 -1.79 -2.77 4.02
N PRO A 33 -1.75 -3.66 5.04
CA PRO A 33 -1.03 -4.93 4.94
C PRO A 33 -1.65 -5.88 3.90
N GLY A 34 -2.97 -5.88 3.75
CA GLY A 34 -3.67 -6.69 2.74
C GLY A 34 -3.34 -6.24 1.31
N LEU A 35 -3.34 -4.93 1.07
CA LEU A 35 -3.00 -4.35 -0.24
C LEU A 35 -1.53 -4.54 -0.59
N VAL A 36 -0.60 -4.43 0.37
CA VAL A 36 0.82 -4.70 0.15
C VAL A 36 1.04 -6.17 -0.19
N SER A 37 0.43 -7.09 0.58
CA SER A 37 0.50 -8.52 0.29
C SER A 37 -0.04 -8.83 -1.11
N LYS A 38 -1.18 -8.23 -1.49
CA LYS A 38 -1.78 -8.38 -2.81
C LYS A 38 -0.89 -7.80 -3.92
N ALA A 39 -0.32 -6.62 -3.72
CA ALA A 39 0.60 -5.98 -4.66
C ALA A 39 1.83 -6.86 -4.94
N LEU A 40 2.39 -7.46 -3.89
CA LEU A 40 3.56 -8.35 -3.99
C LEU A 40 3.21 -9.74 -4.53
N SER A 41 2.03 -10.27 -4.18
CA SER A 41 1.59 -11.60 -4.59
C SER A 41 1.07 -11.63 -6.04
N GLU A 42 0.34 -10.60 -6.46
CA GLU A 42 -0.18 -10.47 -7.84
C GLU A 42 0.75 -9.68 -8.75
N GLY A 43 1.86 -9.13 -8.22
CA GLY A 43 2.83 -8.35 -9.00
C GLY A 43 2.22 -7.07 -9.59
N ILE A 44 1.32 -6.41 -8.85
CA ILE A 44 0.58 -5.25 -9.35
C ILE A 44 1.48 -4.03 -9.32
N SER A 45 2.19 -3.75 -10.41
CA SER A 45 3.03 -2.56 -10.55
C SER A 45 2.21 -1.28 -10.79
N ASP A 46 1.00 -1.40 -11.30
CA ASP A 46 0.19 -0.24 -11.71
C ASP A 46 -0.54 0.40 -10.52
N ARG A 47 -0.23 1.68 -10.26
CA ARG A 47 -0.86 2.45 -9.18
C ARG A 47 -2.39 2.54 -9.33
N LYS A 48 -2.95 2.53 -10.54
CA LYS A 48 -4.39 2.67 -10.77
C LYS A 48 -5.13 1.45 -10.26
N THR A 49 -4.59 0.27 -10.53
CA THR A 49 -5.13 -1.00 -10.06
C THR A 49 -5.10 -1.06 -8.53
N LEU A 50 -3.99 -0.65 -7.89
CA LEU A 50 -3.95 -0.57 -6.42
C LEU A 50 -4.99 0.42 -5.89
N LYS A 51 -5.10 1.61 -6.47
CA LYS A 51 -6.08 2.63 -6.04
C LYS A 51 -7.53 2.18 -6.22
N GLN A 52 -7.81 1.34 -7.21
CA GLN A 52 -9.12 0.70 -7.39
C GLN A 52 -9.40 -0.39 -6.35
N ALA A 53 -8.36 -1.04 -5.82
CA ALA A 53 -8.49 -2.04 -4.79
C ALA A 53 -8.69 -1.45 -3.36
N ILE A 54 -8.45 -0.15 -3.18
CA ILE A 54 -8.68 0.54 -1.89
C ILE A 54 -10.19 0.73 -1.70
N ASN A 55 -10.77 0.12 -0.65
CA ASN A 55 -12.16 0.40 -0.28
C ASN A 55 -12.25 1.64 0.59
N ASN A 56 -11.37 1.77 1.57
CA ASN A 56 -11.37 2.85 2.53
C ASN A 56 -10.33 3.91 2.16
N TRP A 57 -10.74 4.82 1.27
CA TRP A 57 -9.91 5.93 0.83
C TRP A 57 -9.69 6.96 1.94
N ARG A 58 -8.44 7.13 2.36
CA ARG A 58 -8.04 8.23 3.21
C ARG A 58 -7.74 9.48 2.38
N ALA A 59 -8.32 10.60 2.78
CA ALA A 59 -7.92 11.90 2.28
C ALA A 59 -6.45 12.15 2.64
N ASP A 60 -5.69 12.71 1.71
CA ASP A 60 -4.29 13.07 1.91
C ASP A 60 -4.21 14.27 2.86
N HIS A 61 -4.11 13.99 4.16
CA HIS A 61 -3.96 15.03 5.20
C HIS A 61 -2.52 15.58 5.29
N GLN A 62 -1.60 15.16 4.39
CA GLN A 62 -0.22 15.64 4.33
C GLN A 62 -0.06 16.97 3.56
N ARG A 63 -1.13 17.49 2.96
CA ARG A 63 -1.21 18.89 2.54
C ARG A 63 -1.88 19.72 3.64
N ILE A 64 -1.07 20.19 4.59
CA ILE A 64 -1.38 21.36 5.42
C ILE A 64 -1.10 22.65 4.65
#